data_AF-A0A1H1KPT3-F1
#
_entry.id   AF-A0A1H1KPT3-F1
#
_cell.length_a   1.000
_cell.length_b   1.000
_cell.length_c   1.000
_cell.angle_alpha   90.00
_cell.angle_beta   90.00
_cell.angle_gamma   90.00
#
_symmetry.space_group_name_H-M   'P 1'
#
loop_
_entity.id
_entity.type
_entity.pdbx_description
1 polymer ?
#
loop_
_entity_poly.entity_id
_entity_poly.type
_entity_poly.pdbx_seq_one_letter_code
_entity_poly.pdbx_strand_id
1 'polypeptide(L)' 'MAHLQIKQTRKEGRTFIRIECTPKSPETRTLLREFKAGVKELEKKWKASVRAREKLKE' A
#
# COMPACT_ATOMS: atom_id res chain seq x y z
N MET A 1 -14.14 -11.09 -13.87
CA MET A 1 -13.09 -11.46 -12.90
C MET A 1 -11.93 -10.46 -12.98
N ALA A 2 -11.45 -9.97 -11.82
CA ALA A 2 -10.30 -9.07 -11.75
C ALA A 2 -9.00 -9.85 -12.01
N HIS A 3 -8.02 -9.23 -12.69
CA HIS A 3 -6.71 -9.85 -12.89
C HIS A 3 -5.76 -9.38 -11.79
N LEU A 4 -5.24 -10.32 -11.01
CA LEU A 4 -4.29 -10.09 -9.93
C LEU A 4 -2.90 -10.53 -10.41
N GLN A 5 -1.96 -9.59 -10.46
CA GLN A 5 -0.59 -9.84 -10.87
C GLN A 5 0.34 -9.51 -9.70
N ILE A 6 1.16 -10.47 -9.30
CA ILE A 6 2.17 -10.29 -8.25
C ILE A 6 3.53 -10.21 -8.95
N LYS A 7 4.20 -9.08 -8.82
CA LYS A 7 5.55 -8.85 -9.37
C LYS A 7 6.53 -8.63 -8.23
N GLN A 8 7.60 -9.39 -8.22
CA GLN A 8 8.75 -9.10 -7.36
C GLN A 8 9.68 -8.14 -8.12
N THR A 9 10.08 -7.05 -7.46
CA THR A 9 11.01 -6.06 -8.01
C THR A 9 12.11 -5.79 -7.01
N ARG A 10 13.29 -5.37 -7.46
CA ARG A 10 14.36 -4.90 -6.57
C ARG A 10 14.68 -3.44 -6.89
N LYS A 11 14.77 -2.59 -5.88
CA LYS A 11 15.20 -1.19 -5.99
C LYS A 11 16.06 -0.82 -4.78
N GLU A 12 17.23 -0.22 -5.01
CA GLU A 12 18.16 0.22 -3.95
C GLU A 12 18.48 -0.88 -2.92
N GLY A 13 18.78 -2.09 -3.39
CA GLY A 13 19.09 -3.24 -2.51
C GLY A 13 17.90 -3.82 -1.74
N ARG A 14 16.71 -3.22 -1.85
CA ARG A 14 15.48 -3.70 -1.20
C ARG A 14 14.63 -4.48 -2.20
N THR A 15 14.01 -5.55 -1.71
CA THR A 15 13.04 -6.34 -2.48
C THR A 15 11.64 -5.82 -2.19
N PHE A 16 10.89 -5.54 -3.25
CA PHE A 16 9.50 -5.09 -3.19
C PHE A 16 8.61 -6.14 -3.84
N ILE A 17 7.50 -6.47 -3.19
CA ILE A 17 6.42 -7.22 -3.81
C ILE A 17 5.38 -6.19 -4.25
N ARG A 18 5.19 -6.05 -5.56
CA ARG A 18 4.20 -5.18 -6.16
C ARG A 18 2.99 -6.02 -6.54
N ILE A 19 1.87 -5.77 -5.88
CA ILE A 19 0.59 -6.41 -6.16
C ILE A 19 -0.21 -5.45 -7.04
N GLU A 20 -0.43 -5.83 -8.29
CA GLU A 20 -1.23 -5.07 -9.27
C GLU A 20 -2.57 -5.76 -9.46
N CYS A 21 -3.65 -5.08 -9.09
CA CYS A 21 -5.01 -5.54 -9.38
C CYS A 21 -5.58 -4.68 -10.51
N THR A 22 -5.98 -5.33 -11.60
CA THR A 22 -6.68 -4.68 -12.72
C THR A 22 -8.16 -5.03 -12.66
N PRO A 23 -9.01 -4.18 -12.05
CA PRO A 23 -10.44 -4.42 -11.96
C PRO A 23 -11.12 -4.17 -13.31
N LYS A 24 -11.92 -5.16 -13.75
CA LYS A 24 -12.67 -5.10 -15.01
C LYS A 24 -14.08 -4.50 -14.86
N SER A 25 -14.69 -4.53 -13.67
CA SER A 25 -16.04 -3.98 -13.43
C SER A 25 -16.00 -2.63 -12.68
N PRO A 26 -17.02 -1.77 -12.82
CA PRO A 26 -17.14 -0.53 -12.04
C PRO A 26 -17.11 -0.76 -10.52
N GLU A 27 -17.82 -1.79 -10.04
CA GLU A 27 -17.89 -2.16 -8.62
C GLU A 27 -16.51 -2.53 -8.07
N THR A 28 -15.74 -3.35 -8.80
CA THR A 28 -14.38 -3.72 -8.37
C THR A 28 -13.39 -2.55 -8.44
N ARG A 29 -13.63 -1.55 -9.30
CA ARG A 29 -12.85 -0.29 -9.30
C ARG A 29 -13.14 0.55 -8.06
N THR A 30 -14.40 0.63 -7.64
CA THR A 30 -14.79 1.33 -6.40
C THR A 30 -14.14 0.66 -5.19
N LEU A 31 -14.25 -0.67 -5.08
CA LEU A 31 -13.63 -1.43 -4.00
C LEU A 31 -12.10 -1.22 -3.93
N LEU A 32 -11.43 -1.20 -5.09
CA LEU A 32 -9.99 -0.94 -5.15
C LEU A 32 -9.64 0.49 -4.71
N ARG A 33 -10.49 1.48 -4.99
CA ARG A 33 -10.28 2.86 -4.53
C ARG A 33 -10.41 2.97 -3.03
N GLU A 34 -11.43 2.38 -2.44
CA GLU A 34 -11.66 2.36 -0.99
C GLU A 34 -10.50 1.67 -0.27
N PHE A 35 -10.07 0.50 -0.76
CA PHE A 35 -8.92 -0.21 -0.21
C PHE A 35 -7.65 0.67 -0.24
N LYS A 36 -7.35 1.32 -1.37
CA LYS A 36 -6.20 2.22 -1.49
C LYS A 36 -6.28 3.42 -0.55
N ALA A 37 -7.47 3.96 -0.31
CA ALA A 37 -7.67 5.05 0.64
C ALA A 37 -7.36 4.58 2.07
N GLY A 38 -7.84 3.41 2.47
CA GLY A 38 -7.55 2.81 3.78
C GLY A 38 -6.05 2.56 4.00
N VAL A 39 -5.34 2.03 3.00
CA VAL A 39 -3.89 1.82 3.08
C VAL A 39 -3.13 3.14 3.29
N LYS A 40 -3.51 4.22 2.59
CA LYS A 40 -2.87 5.54 2.77
C LYS A 40 -3.06 6.08 4.19
N GLU A 41 -4.26 5.96 4.75
CA GLU A 41 -4.52 6.39 6.12
C GLU A 41 -3.72 5.56 7.14
N LEU A 42 -3.61 4.25 6.92
CA LEU A 42 -2.77 3.38 7.74
C LEU A 42 -1.29 3.80 7.67
N GLU A 43 -0.76 4.05 6.48
CA GLU A 43 0.62 4.53 6.29
C GLU A 43 0.87 5.87 6.99
N LYS A 44 -0.11 6.78 6.95
CA LYS A 44 -0.03 8.08 7.64
C LYS A 44 0.07 7.90 9.15
N LYS A 45 -0.78 7.05 9.74
CA LYS A 45 -0.75 6.73 11.18
C LYS A 45 0.55 6.05 11.57
N TRP A 46 1.02 5.10 10.76
CA TRP A 46 2.29 4.41 11.00
C TRP A 46 3.47 5.39 11.01
N LYS A 47 3.59 6.26 10.00
CA LYS A 47 4.65 7.27 9.94
C LYS A 47 4.59 8.25 11.11
N ALA A 48 3.40 8.65 11.54
CA ALA A 48 3.23 9.50 12.72
C ALA A 48 3.71 8.80 14.00
N SER A 49 3.36 7.52 14.18
CA SER A 49 3.81 6.70 15.30
C SER A 49 5.34 6.53 15.32
N VAL A 50 5.96 6.26 14.16
CA VAL A 50 7.43 6.17 14.03
C VAL A 50 8.09 7.48 14.46
N ARG A 51 7.63 8.63 13.95
CA ARG A 51 8.18 9.95 14.32
C ARG A 51 8.03 10.25 15.81
N ALA A 52 6.88 9.90 16.40
CA ALA A 52 6.67 10.08 17.84
C ALA A 52 7.65 9.21 18.66
N ARG A 53 7.92 7.99 18.20
CA ARG A 53 8.89 7.08 18.83
C ARG A 53 10.34 7.55 18.69
N GLU A 54 10.70 8.19 17.58
CA GLU A 54 12.02 8.78 17.38
C GLU A 54 12.25 9.97 18.32
N LYS A 55 11.26 10.86 18.47
CA LYS A 55 11.32 11.99 19.41
C LYS A 55 11.45 11.60 20.88
N LEU A 56 11.02 10.41 21.26
CA LEU A 56 11.16 9.89 22.64
C LEU A 56 12.56 9.31 22.93
N LYS A 57 13.39 9.14 21.90
CA LYS A 57 14.76 8.63 22.02
C LYS A 57 15.83 9.72 21.94
N GLU A 58 15.46 10.93 21.54
CA GLU A 58 16.26 12.16 21.59
C GLU A 58 16.15 12.80 22.97
#